data_AF-A0A4S4ZT33-F1
#
_entry.id   AF-A0A4S4ZT33-F1
#
_cell.length_a   1.000
_cell.length_b   1.000
_cell.length_c   1.000
_cell.angle_alpha   90.00
_cell.angle_beta   90.00
_cell.angle_gamma   90.00
#
_symmetry.space_group_name_H-M   'P 1'
#
loop_
_entity.id
_entity.type
_entity.pdbx_description
1 polymer ?
#
loop_
_entity_poly.entity_id
_entity_poly.type
_entity_poly.pdbx_seq_one_letter_code
_entity_poly.pdbx_strand_id
1 'polypeptide(L)'
;MVTEAAERAASLLVRGAHSSNDAGVADRLVHLADTEGIEAIAEVWSHAAADSLSGCLWRLYLLRSWVYADPTGVARQFEGGRSRAEFAQVVAGVADPPGPDELRAMIDDVLRGIAGGDFADVLFRASAFARVVAAGRAALPEVADADV
;
A
#
# COMPACT_ATOMS: atom_id res chain seq x y z
N MET A 1 -9.29 -4.18 -24.84
CA MET A 1 -7.87 -4.47 -25.13
C MET A 1 -6.94 -3.93 -24.04
N VAL A 2 -6.98 -2.64 -23.69
CA VAL A 2 -6.11 -2.06 -22.63
C VAL A 2 -6.34 -2.73 -21.27
N THR A 3 -7.59 -2.90 -20.82
CA THR A 3 -7.91 -3.58 -19.55
C THR A 3 -7.44 -5.04 -19.51
N GLU A 4 -7.56 -5.78 -20.61
CA GLU A 4 -7.14 -7.17 -20.68
C GLU A 4 -5.60 -7.30 -20.67
N ALA A 5 -4.90 -6.38 -21.34
CA ALA A 5 -3.44 -6.29 -21.30
C ALA A 5 -2.94 -5.91 -19.89
N ALA A 6 -3.59 -4.93 -19.26
CA ALA A 6 -3.35 -4.50 -17.89
C ALA A 6 -3.51 -5.65 -16.89
N GLU A 7 -4.60 -6.42 -17.00
CA GLU A 7 -4.86 -7.58 -16.15
C GLU A 7 -3.84 -8.70 -16.38
N ARG A 8 -3.46 -8.96 -17.64
CA ARG A 8 -2.38 -9.91 -17.96
C ARG A 8 -1.06 -9.49 -17.36
N ALA A 9 -0.69 -8.20 -17.44
CA ALA A 9 0.54 -7.67 -16.85
C ALA A 9 0.53 -7.85 -15.33
N ALA A 10 -0.56 -7.47 -14.66
CA ALA A 10 -0.75 -7.68 -13.23
C ALA A 10 -0.59 -9.16 -12.85
N SER A 11 -1.20 -10.06 -13.63
CA SER A 11 -1.16 -11.49 -13.38
C SER A 11 0.22 -12.12 -13.60
N LEU A 12 0.98 -11.64 -14.60
CA LEU A 12 2.37 -12.07 -14.81
C LEU A 12 3.29 -11.57 -13.70
N LEU A 13 3.07 -10.35 -13.21
CA LEU A 13 3.86 -9.77 -12.13
C LEU A 13 3.63 -10.52 -10.81
N VAL A 14 2.37 -10.78 -10.42
CA VAL A 14 2.08 -11.51 -9.17
C VAL A 14 2.54 -12.97 -9.27
N ARG A 15 2.21 -13.68 -10.36
CA ARG A 15 2.63 -15.09 -10.50
C ARG A 15 4.14 -15.24 -10.69
N GLY A 16 4.77 -14.35 -11.45
CA GLY A 16 6.21 -14.36 -11.69
C GLY A 16 7.00 -14.08 -10.41
N ALA A 17 6.51 -13.15 -9.58
CA ALA A 17 7.07 -12.92 -8.27
C ALA A 17 6.96 -14.15 -7.37
N HIS A 18 5.75 -14.72 -7.30
CA HIS A 18 5.49 -15.87 -6.45
C HIS A 18 6.27 -17.13 -6.87
N SER A 19 6.44 -17.37 -8.17
CA SER A 19 7.15 -18.56 -8.68
C SER A 19 8.67 -18.44 -8.60
N SER A 20 9.22 -17.22 -8.56
CA SER A 20 10.66 -16.99 -8.58
C SER A 20 11.36 -17.37 -7.27
N ASN A 21 10.67 -17.28 -6.13
CA ASN A 21 11.26 -17.31 -4.78
C ASN A 21 12.56 -16.47 -4.65
N ASP A 22 12.71 -15.44 -5.49
CA ASP A 22 13.90 -14.61 -5.63
C ASP A 22 13.64 -13.28 -4.92
N ALA A 23 14.41 -13.01 -3.87
CA ALA A 23 14.33 -11.77 -3.11
C ALA A 23 14.52 -10.53 -4.00
N GLY A 24 15.33 -10.63 -5.06
CA GLY A 24 15.53 -9.54 -6.02
C GLY A 24 14.30 -9.25 -6.91
N VAL A 25 13.42 -10.23 -7.14
CA VAL A 25 12.14 -9.99 -7.82
C VAL A 25 11.18 -9.25 -6.90
N ALA A 26 11.09 -9.67 -5.64
CA ALA A 26 10.24 -9.00 -4.64
C ALA A 26 10.66 -7.54 -4.44
N ASP A 27 11.97 -7.27 -4.40
CA ASP A 27 12.52 -5.92 -4.25
C ASP A 27 12.17 -5.01 -5.45
N ARG A 28 12.38 -5.49 -6.68
CA ARG A 28 11.96 -4.77 -7.90
C ARG A 28 10.47 -4.48 -7.93
N LEU A 29 9.66 -5.39 -7.38
CA LEU A 29 8.22 -5.24 -7.24
C LEU A 29 7.88 -4.06 -6.32
N VAL A 30 8.46 -4.03 -5.12
CA VAL A 30 8.26 -2.94 -4.15
C VAL A 30 8.67 -1.59 -4.75
N HIS A 31 9.80 -1.56 -5.45
CA HIS A 31 10.40 -0.36 -6.02
C HIS A 31 9.92 -0.01 -7.44
N LEU A 32 8.91 -0.70 -7.97
CA LEU A 32 8.40 -0.44 -9.32
C LEU A 32 7.93 1.01 -9.46
N ALA A 33 7.19 1.53 -8.47
CA ALA A 33 6.73 2.92 -8.45
C ALA A 33 7.87 3.94 -8.32
N ASP A 34 8.99 3.56 -7.69
CA ASP A 34 10.15 4.43 -7.55
C ASP A 34 10.93 4.54 -8.87
N THR A 35 10.89 3.49 -9.68
CA THR A 35 11.63 3.39 -10.95
C THR A 35 10.84 3.97 -12.11
N GLU A 36 9.56 3.63 -12.21
CA GLU A 36 8.69 4.02 -13.35
C GLU A 36 7.83 5.25 -13.06
N GLY A 37 7.70 5.65 -11.80
CA GLY A 37 6.78 6.70 -11.36
C GLY A 37 5.36 6.18 -11.12
N ILE A 38 4.65 6.83 -10.20
CA ILE A 38 3.26 6.43 -9.87
C ILE A 38 2.29 6.76 -11.01
N GLU A 39 2.60 7.78 -11.80
CA GLU A 39 1.82 8.23 -12.96
C GLU A 39 1.79 7.17 -14.05
N ALA A 40 2.94 6.56 -14.37
CA ALA A 40 3.01 5.48 -15.36
C ALA A 40 2.20 4.25 -14.91
N ILE A 41 2.25 3.90 -13.63
CA ILE A 41 1.42 2.84 -13.05
C ILE A 41 -0.07 3.21 -13.15
N ALA A 42 -0.42 4.47 -12.89
CA ALA A 42 -1.79 4.96 -12.97
C ALA A 42 -2.36 4.84 -14.39
N GLU A 43 -1.57 5.15 -15.44
CA GLU A 43 -2.00 5.00 -16.83
C GLU A 43 -2.45 3.56 -17.15
N VAL A 44 -1.77 2.57 -16.58
CA VAL A 44 -2.04 1.15 -16.85
C VAL A 44 -3.17 0.61 -15.97
N TRP A 45 -3.23 0.95 -14.68
CA TRP A 45 -4.10 0.26 -13.72
C TRP A 45 -5.15 1.12 -13.00
N SER A 46 -5.12 2.45 -13.07
CA SER A 46 -6.07 3.29 -12.30
C SER A 46 -7.53 3.11 -12.69
N HIS A 47 -7.78 2.72 -13.94
CA HIS A 47 -9.12 2.47 -14.50
C HIS A 47 -9.66 1.06 -14.23
N ALA A 48 -8.86 0.19 -13.61
CA ALA A 48 -9.26 -1.18 -13.34
C ALA A 48 -10.33 -1.26 -12.24
N ALA A 49 -11.22 -2.27 -12.36
CA ALA A 49 -12.23 -2.55 -11.34
C ALA A 49 -11.56 -2.83 -9.99
N ALA A 50 -12.18 -2.41 -8.89
CA ALA A 50 -11.54 -2.48 -7.57
C ALA A 50 -11.28 -3.91 -7.10
N ASP A 51 -12.05 -4.87 -7.60
CA ASP A 51 -11.99 -6.30 -7.32
C ASP A 51 -11.20 -7.11 -8.35
N SER A 52 -10.61 -6.47 -9.36
CA SER A 52 -9.65 -7.11 -10.27
C SER A 52 -8.23 -7.08 -9.70
N LEU A 53 -7.35 -7.96 -10.18
CA LEU A 53 -5.97 -8.02 -9.70
C LEU A 53 -5.23 -6.70 -9.99
N SER A 54 -5.41 -6.16 -11.19
CA SER A 54 -4.86 -4.86 -11.58
C SER A 54 -5.36 -3.72 -10.67
N GLY A 55 -6.65 -3.70 -10.31
CA GLY A 55 -7.21 -2.69 -9.42
C GLY A 55 -6.73 -2.81 -7.98
N CYS A 56 -6.47 -4.03 -7.50
CA CYS A 56 -5.82 -4.27 -6.21
C CYS A 56 -4.38 -3.77 -6.21
N LEU A 57 -3.57 -4.13 -7.22
CA LEU A 57 -2.17 -3.68 -7.33
C LEU A 57 -2.07 -2.16 -7.38
N TRP A 58 -2.90 -1.49 -8.18
CA TRP A 58 -2.95 -0.03 -8.23
C TRP A 58 -3.11 0.58 -6.84
N ARG A 59 -4.06 0.09 -6.05
CA ARG A 59 -4.33 0.62 -4.70
C ARG A 59 -3.19 0.36 -3.73
N LEU A 60 -2.49 -0.77 -3.86
CA LEU A 60 -1.30 -1.06 -3.05
C LEU A 60 -0.16 -0.09 -3.38
N TYR A 61 0.13 0.15 -4.65
CA TYR A 61 1.14 1.13 -5.06
C TYR A 61 0.76 2.55 -4.67
N LEU A 62 -0.49 2.94 -4.86
CA LEU A 62 -1.00 4.25 -4.45
C LEU A 62 -0.85 4.45 -2.93
N LEU A 63 -1.16 3.42 -2.14
CA LEU A 63 -1.01 3.45 -0.68
C LEU A 63 0.45 3.64 -0.27
N ARG A 64 1.39 2.92 -0.90
CA ARG A 64 2.83 3.11 -0.68
C ARG A 64 3.29 4.52 -1.07
N SER A 65 2.94 4.97 -2.27
CA SER A 65 3.34 6.31 -2.74
C SER A 65 2.83 7.41 -1.79
N TRP A 66 1.61 7.27 -1.28
CA TRP A 66 1.07 8.21 -0.29
C TRP A 66 1.83 8.19 1.04
N VAL A 67 2.16 7.00 1.57
CA VAL A 67 2.99 6.87 2.79
C VAL A 67 4.34 7.53 2.61
N TYR A 68 4.98 7.34 1.45
CA TYR A 68 6.28 7.94 1.16
C TYR A 68 6.22 9.46 0.97
N ALA A 69 5.11 9.99 0.43
CA ALA A 69 4.93 11.42 0.19
C ALA A 69 4.72 12.22 1.50
N ASP A 70 4.02 11.68 2.49
CA ASP A 70 3.79 12.35 3.79
C ASP A 70 3.81 11.35 4.97
N PRO A 71 4.97 10.77 5.28
CA PRO A 71 5.07 9.73 6.30
C PRO A 71 4.77 10.28 7.71
N THR A 72 5.06 11.55 7.97
CA THR A 72 4.76 12.22 9.25
C THR A 72 3.27 12.41 9.44
N GLY A 73 2.56 12.91 8.41
CA GLY A 73 1.11 13.06 8.48
C GLY A 73 0.39 11.72 8.59
N VAL A 74 0.87 10.71 7.87
CA VAL A 74 0.32 9.34 7.97
C VAL A 74 0.59 8.73 9.35
N ALA A 75 1.79 8.88 9.93
CA ALA A 75 2.08 8.40 11.29
C ALA A 75 1.18 9.05 12.34
N ARG A 76 0.96 10.37 12.25
CA ARG A 76 0.02 11.11 13.12
C ARG A 76 -1.41 10.59 13.00
N GLN A 77 -1.87 10.36 11.77
CA GLN A 77 -3.21 9.83 11.50
C GLN A 77 -3.33 8.37 11.98
N PHE A 78 -2.31 7.55 11.78
CA PHE A 78 -2.28 6.16 12.27
C PHE A 78 -2.39 6.13 13.79
N GLU A 79 -1.53 6.88 14.49
CA GLU A 79 -1.53 6.96 15.96
C GLU A 79 -2.89 7.45 16.50
N GLY A 80 -3.49 8.46 15.89
CA GLY A 80 -4.83 8.94 16.26
C GLY A 80 -5.97 7.93 16.02
N GLY A 81 -5.74 6.96 15.14
CA GLY A 81 -6.70 5.90 14.78
C GLY A 81 -6.57 4.61 15.59
N ARG A 82 -5.39 4.33 16.18
CA ARG A 82 -5.09 3.07 16.86
C ARG A 82 -6.13 2.65 17.91
N SER A 83 -6.51 3.57 18.80
CA SER A 83 -7.48 3.32 19.87
C SER A 83 -8.92 3.10 19.36
N ARG A 84 -9.22 3.50 18.13
CA ARG A 84 -10.56 3.36 17.52
C ARG A 84 -10.67 2.13 16.63
N ALA A 85 -9.55 1.48 16.33
CA ALA A 85 -9.45 0.40 15.36
C ALA A 85 -8.51 -0.71 15.86
N GLU A 86 -8.67 -1.11 17.12
CA GLU A 86 -7.75 -2.03 17.83
C GLU A 86 -7.45 -3.31 17.05
N PHE A 87 -8.47 -3.98 16.49
CA PHE A 87 -8.28 -5.17 15.66
C PHE A 87 -7.56 -4.88 14.35
N ALA A 88 -7.86 -3.75 13.70
CA ALA A 88 -7.24 -3.40 12.43
C ALA A 88 -5.77 -2.97 12.63
N GLN A 89 -5.41 -2.39 13.77
CA GLN A 89 -4.02 -2.10 14.09
C GLN A 89 -3.18 -3.38 14.17
N VAL A 90 -3.69 -4.41 14.87
CA VAL A 90 -3.00 -5.70 14.98
C VAL A 90 -2.77 -6.32 13.61
N VAL A 91 -3.80 -6.29 12.75
CA VAL A 91 -3.70 -6.82 11.39
C VAL A 91 -2.77 -5.99 10.50
N ALA A 92 -2.72 -4.66 10.66
CA ALA A 92 -1.78 -3.83 9.91
C ALA A 92 -0.32 -4.23 10.22
N GLY A 93 -0.03 -4.61 11.46
CA GLY A 93 1.29 -5.10 11.87
C GLY A 93 2.37 -4.02 11.84
N VAL A 94 1.99 -2.78 12.13
CA VAL A 94 2.95 -1.67 12.31
C VAL A 94 3.69 -1.84 13.64
N ALA A 95 5.00 -1.57 13.66
CA ALA A 95 5.81 -1.61 14.88
C ALA A 95 5.35 -0.58 15.93
N ASP A 96 5.62 -0.86 17.21
CA ASP A 96 5.22 -0.01 18.34
C ASP A 96 6.48 0.53 19.06
N PRO A 97 6.67 1.85 19.18
CA PRO A 97 5.81 2.94 18.71
C PRO A 97 5.79 3.10 17.17
N PRO A 98 4.68 3.60 16.58
CA PRO A 98 4.57 3.81 15.15
C PRO A 98 5.18 5.17 14.82
N GLY A 99 6.20 5.16 13.97
CA GLY A 99 6.81 6.36 13.42
C GLY A 99 6.79 6.37 11.89
N PRO A 100 7.25 7.48 11.28
CA PRO A 100 7.37 7.62 9.84
C PRO A 100 8.11 6.46 9.17
N ASP A 101 9.21 6.00 9.78
CA ASP A 101 10.05 4.94 9.22
C ASP A 101 9.42 3.55 9.43
N GLU A 102 8.76 3.32 10.56
CA GLU A 102 8.01 2.09 10.82
C GLU A 102 6.84 1.93 9.84
N LEU A 103 6.18 3.03 9.45
CA LEU A 103 5.11 2.98 8.45
C LEU A 103 5.64 2.69 7.05
N ARG A 104 6.78 3.27 6.66
CA ARG A 104 7.47 2.96 5.40
C ARG A 104 7.87 1.48 5.34
N ALA A 105 8.51 1.00 6.40
CA ALA A 105 8.90 -0.40 6.50
C ALA A 105 7.68 -1.34 6.42
N MET A 106 6.59 -1.02 7.14
CA MET A 106 5.37 -1.81 7.09
C MET A 106 4.74 -1.85 5.69
N ILE A 107 4.64 -0.71 4.99
CA ILE A 107 4.02 -0.69 3.66
C ILE A 107 4.89 -1.39 2.61
N ASP A 108 6.21 -1.31 2.75
CA ASP A 108 7.15 -2.09 1.91
C ASP A 108 7.02 -3.59 2.19
N ASP A 109 6.86 -3.99 3.45
CA ASP A 109 6.62 -5.39 3.82
C ASP A 109 5.29 -5.92 3.28
N VAL A 110 4.24 -5.09 3.28
CA VAL A 110 2.96 -5.45 2.65
C VAL A 110 3.15 -5.72 1.16
N LEU A 111 3.84 -4.85 0.43
CA LEU A 111 4.09 -5.04 -1.01
C LEU A 111 5.05 -6.22 -1.27
N ARG A 112 6.07 -6.42 -0.44
CA ARG A 112 6.97 -7.59 -0.53
C ARG A 112 6.21 -8.91 -0.35
N GLY A 113 5.12 -8.89 0.44
CA GLY A 113 4.21 -10.01 0.60
C GLY A 113 3.58 -10.53 -0.69
N ILE A 114 3.51 -9.71 -1.75
CA ILE A 114 3.02 -10.16 -3.09
C ILE A 114 3.88 -11.30 -3.65
N ALA A 115 5.19 -11.27 -3.38
CA ALA A 115 6.13 -12.27 -3.87
C ALA A 115 6.26 -13.48 -2.93
N GLY A 116 6.04 -13.29 -1.63
CA GLY A 116 6.41 -14.26 -0.59
C GLY A 116 5.26 -14.87 0.22
N GLY A 117 4.03 -14.41 0.07
CA GLY A 117 2.90 -14.82 0.91
C GLY A 117 1.58 -14.97 0.15
N ASP A 118 0.51 -15.25 0.91
CA ASP A 118 -0.84 -15.27 0.36
C ASP A 118 -1.27 -13.84 -0.01
N PHE A 119 -1.70 -13.64 -1.25
CA PHE A 119 -2.15 -12.34 -1.72
C PHE A 119 -3.36 -11.82 -0.93
N ALA A 120 -4.21 -12.70 -0.41
CA ALA A 120 -5.30 -12.29 0.46
C ALA A 120 -4.79 -11.62 1.75
N ASP A 121 -3.72 -12.15 2.36
CA ASP A 121 -3.12 -11.58 3.57
C ASP A 121 -2.53 -10.20 3.31
N VAL A 122 -1.88 -10.01 2.15
CA VAL A 122 -1.40 -8.69 1.70
C VAL A 122 -2.54 -7.67 1.68
N LEU A 123 -3.66 -8.03 1.05
CA LEU A 123 -4.82 -7.14 0.95
C LEU A 123 -5.47 -6.89 2.31
N PHE A 124 -5.53 -7.90 3.19
CA PHE A 124 -6.05 -7.72 4.54
C PHE A 124 -5.20 -6.74 5.34
N ARG A 125 -3.87 -6.89 5.35
CA ARG A 125 -2.93 -5.98 6.03
C ARG A 125 -3.06 -4.55 5.49
N ALA A 126 -3.05 -4.37 4.17
CA ALA A 126 -3.22 -3.07 3.53
C ALA A 126 -4.57 -2.41 3.89
N SER A 127 -5.66 -3.19 3.84
CA SER A 127 -7.00 -2.68 4.18
C SER A 127 -7.12 -2.31 5.66
N ALA A 128 -6.48 -3.07 6.54
CA ALA A 128 -6.47 -2.82 7.97
C ALA A 128 -5.71 -1.53 8.28
N PHE A 129 -4.54 -1.34 7.67
CA PHE A 129 -3.80 -0.08 7.72
C PHE A 129 -4.67 1.10 7.26
N ALA A 130 -5.27 1.02 6.07
CA ALA A 130 -6.10 2.10 5.53
C ALA A 130 -7.26 2.46 6.46
N ARG A 131 -7.89 1.47 7.11
CA ARG A 131 -8.96 1.70 8.10
C ARG A 131 -8.47 2.44 9.34
N VAL A 132 -7.32 2.06 9.89
CA VAL A 132 -6.74 2.75 11.06
C VAL A 132 -6.45 4.21 10.73
N VAL A 133 -5.79 4.47 9.60
CA VAL A 133 -5.44 5.83 9.20
C VAL A 133 -6.69 6.67 8.91
N ALA A 134 -7.69 6.10 8.24
CA ALA A 134 -8.97 6.77 7.99
C ALA A 134 -9.69 7.13 9.30
N ALA A 135 -9.70 6.24 10.29
CA ALA A 135 -10.31 6.49 11.60
C ALA A 135 -9.60 7.64 12.34
N GLY A 136 -8.28 7.71 12.28
CA GLY A 136 -7.54 8.81 12.90
C GLY A 136 -7.69 10.13 12.13
N ARG A 137 -7.69 10.10 10.79
CA ARG A 137 -7.92 11.28 9.96
C ARG A 137 -9.30 11.90 10.22
N ALA A 138 -10.33 11.08 10.40
CA ALA A 138 -11.68 11.55 10.75
C ALA A 138 -11.77 12.17 12.16
N ALA A 139 -10.83 11.86 13.05
CA ALA A 139 -10.81 12.34 14.43
C ALA A 139 -9.87 13.53 14.65
N LEU A 140 -8.92 13.77 13.73
CA LEU A 140 -8.01 14.91 13.80
C LEU A 140 -8.71 16.17 13.25
N PRO A 141 -8.55 17.33 13.89
CA PRO A 141 -8.98 18.60 13.28
C PRO A 141 -8.25 18.79 11.95
N GLU A 142 -8.91 19.38 10.96
CA GLU A 142 -8.21 19.84 9.75
C GLU A 142 -7.08 20.79 10.18
N VAL A 143 -5.86 20.45 9.78
CA VAL A 143 -4.77 21.40 9.85
C VAL A 143 -5.10 22.45 8.80
N ALA A 144 -5.45 23.66 9.24
CA ALA A 144 -5.58 24.78 8.33
C ALA A 144 -4.28 24.87 7.51
N ASP A 145 -4.38 24.95 6.19
CA ASP A 145 -3.23 25.18 5.32
C ASP A 145 -2.46 26.39 5.87
N ALA A 146 -1.32 26.11 6.50
CA ALA A 146 -0.41 27.15 6.91
C ALA A 146 0.38 27.55 5.65
N ASP A 147 -0.08 28.64 5.05
CA ASP A 147 0.61 29.49 4.07
C ASP A 147 1.11 28.81 2.78
N VAL A 148 0.31 28.92 1.72
CA VAL A 148 0.80 29.07 0.33
C VAL A 148 0.76 30.53 -0.05
#